data_AF-A0ABD3DLR1-F1
#
_entry.id   AF-A0ABD3DLR1-F1
#
_cell.length_a   1.000
_cell.length_b   1.000
_cell.length_c   1.000
_cell.angle_alpha   90.00
_cell.angle_beta   90.00
_cell.angle_gamma   90.00
#
_symmetry.space_group_name_H-M   'P 1'
#
loop_
_entity.id
_entity.type
_entity.pdbx_description
1 polymer ?
#
loop_
_entity_poly.entity_id
_entity_poly.type
_entity_poly.pdbx_seq_one_letter_code
_entity_poly.pdbx_strand_id
1 'polypeptide(L)'
;MPVLVFCRRGTRMRLEIIPWCDQIKVLSNPAVGGFLTHNGWNSTVESMWCGVPMICYPMAYDQFTSRKLVVDDWRVGISLCDGGDSFIERKQVAEKIKTFMDETTSSQRMRQEAGKVKETLRNALEMGGSSEMNFDQFVEDLKEKLSC
;
A
#
# COMPACT_ATOMS: atom_id res chain seq x y z
N MET A 1 1.79 -12.91 8.84
CA MET A 1 1.25 -13.25 7.51
C MET A 1 2.39 -13.08 6.51
N PRO A 2 2.61 -13.98 5.54
CA PRO A 2 3.69 -13.84 4.57
C PRO A 2 3.52 -12.57 3.71
N VAL A 3 4.64 -12.00 3.28
CA VAL A 3 4.68 -10.89 2.33
C VAL A 3 4.57 -11.44 0.91
N LEU A 4 3.61 -10.93 0.15
CA LEU A 4 3.26 -11.40 -1.19
C LEU A 4 3.49 -10.26 -2.19
N VAL A 5 4.60 -10.32 -2.94
CA VAL A 5 4.94 -9.27 -3.92
C VAL A 5 5.03 -9.81 -5.33
N PHE A 6 4.65 -8.98 -6.29
CA PHE A 6 4.78 -9.28 -7.71
C PHE A 6 6.01 -8.61 -8.28
N CYS A 7 6.98 -9.44 -8.64
CA CYS A 7 8.26 -9.01 -9.20
C CYS A 7 8.28 -9.21 -10.72
N ARG A 8 8.79 -8.22 -11.44
CA ARG A 8 9.12 -8.33 -12.86
C ARG A 8 10.60 -8.65 -13.03
N ARG A 9 10.92 -9.81 -13.61
CA ARG A 9 12.30 -10.19 -14.01
C ARG A 9 12.31 -10.52 -15.50
N GLY A 10 12.75 -9.57 -16.32
CA GLY A 10 12.68 -9.66 -17.78
C GLY A 10 11.22 -9.61 -18.27
N THR A 11 10.83 -10.54 -19.16
CA THR A 11 9.46 -10.66 -19.69
C THR A 11 8.53 -11.51 -18.81
N ARG A 12 9.03 -12.08 -17.70
CA ARG A 12 8.25 -12.98 -16.83
C ARG A 12 7.85 -12.30 -15.52
N MET A 13 6.58 -12.49 -15.16
CA MET A 13 6.03 -12.11 -13.86
C MET A 13 6.17 -13.28 -12.88
N ARG A 14 6.59 -13.00 -11.64
CA ARG A 14 6.64 -13.99 -10.56
C ARG A 14 6.02 -13.42 -9.29
N LEU A 15 5.21 -14.26 -8.62
CA LEU A 15 4.80 -14.05 -7.25
C LEU A 15 5.89 -14.62 -6.34
N GLU A 16 6.42 -13.77 -5.45
CA GLU A 16 7.33 -14.19 -4.40
C GLU A 16 6.53 -14.24 -3.08
N ILE A 17 6.57 -15.39 -2.40
CA ILE A 17 5.91 -15.58 -1.10
C ILE A 17 7.01 -15.68 -0.05
N ILE A 18 7.07 -14.70 0.85
CA ILE A 18 8.14 -14.61 1.84
C ILE A 18 7.53 -14.78 3.24
N PRO A 19 7.87 -15.84 3.99
CA PRO A 19 7.26 -16.11 5.31
C PRO A 19 7.41 -14.94 6.29
N TRP A 20 8.59 -14.33 6.29
CA TRP A 20 8.92 -13.11 7.02
C TRP A 20 10.08 -12.39 6.30
N CYS A 21 9.99 -11.07 6.19
CA CYS A 21 11.05 -10.24 5.66
C CYS A 21 10.97 -8.82 6.23
N ASP A 22 12.05 -8.08 6.02
CA ASP A 22 12.01 -6.63 6.01
C ASP A 22 11.12 -6.17 4.82
N GLN A 23 9.85 -5.92 5.11
CA GLN A 23 8.84 -5.60 4.12
C GLN A 23 9.18 -4.30 3.37
N ILE A 24 9.68 -3.27 4.08
CA ILE A 24 10.10 -2.01 3.46
C ILE A 24 11.23 -2.26 2.46
N LYS A 25 12.23 -3.07 2.82
CA LYS A 25 13.34 -3.41 1.91
C LYS A 25 12.85 -4.15 0.65
N VAL A 26 11.88 -5.05 0.79
CA VAL A 26 11.26 -5.73 -0.36
C VAL A 26 10.48 -4.75 -1.23
N LEU A 27 9.61 -3.93 -0.64
CA LEU A 27 8.79 -2.94 -1.35
C LEU A 27 9.61 -1.83 -2.01
N SER A 28 10.78 -1.52 -1.47
CA SER A 28 11.72 -0.55 -2.05
C SER A 28 12.44 -1.07 -3.29
N ASN A 29 12.34 -2.36 -3.62
CA ASN A 29 13.01 -2.95 -4.77
C ASN A 29 12.30 -2.52 -6.07
N PRO A 30 13.01 -1.91 -7.06
CA PRO A 30 12.41 -1.49 -8.33
C PRO A 30 11.78 -2.62 -9.15
N ALA A 31 12.14 -3.88 -8.90
CA ALA A 31 11.53 -5.03 -9.54
C ALA A 31 10.09 -5.30 -9.04
N VAL A 32 9.72 -4.79 -7.86
CA VAL A 32 8.37 -4.93 -7.30
C VAL A 32 7.45 -3.92 -7.98
N GLY A 33 6.45 -4.43 -8.69
CA GLY A 33 5.43 -3.59 -9.33
C GLY A 33 4.06 -3.64 -8.66
N GLY A 34 3.92 -4.44 -7.60
CA GLY A 34 2.64 -4.67 -6.92
C GLY A 34 2.77 -5.43 -5.60
N PHE A 35 1.92 -5.08 -4.65
CA PHE A 35 1.87 -5.70 -3.34
C PHE A 35 0.48 -6.30 -3.05
N LEU A 36 0.40 -7.62 -2.86
CA LEU A 36 -0.81 -8.28 -2.39
C LEU A 36 -0.84 -8.23 -0.86
N THR A 37 -1.84 -7.54 -0.32
CA THR A 37 -1.90 -7.25 1.10
C THR A 37 -3.29 -7.46 1.65
N HIS A 38 -3.36 -7.85 2.92
CA HIS A 38 -4.59 -7.83 3.69
C HIS A 38 -5.05 -6.42 4.06
N ASN A 39 -4.26 -5.40 3.70
CA ASN A 39 -4.60 -4.00 3.83
C ASN A 39 -4.67 -3.48 5.28
N GLY A 40 -3.91 -4.08 6.19
CA GLY A 40 -3.66 -3.50 7.52
C GLY A 40 -2.88 -2.18 7.41
N TRP A 41 -3.11 -1.26 8.34
CA TRP A 41 -2.66 0.13 8.22
C TRP A 41 -1.14 0.29 8.06
N ASN A 42 -0.33 -0.43 8.84
CA ASN A 42 1.13 -0.36 8.72
C ASN A 42 1.60 -0.76 7.32
N SER A 43 1.09 -1.88 6.79
CA SER A 43 1.45 -2.33 5.44
C SER A 43 0.98 -1.37 4.34
N THR A 44 -0.17 -0.72 4.54
CA THR A 44 -0.66 0.34 3.65
C THR A 44 0.30 1.52 3.62
N VAL A 45 0.72 2.02 4.79
CA VAL A 45 1.65 3.16 4.88
C VAL A 45 3.03 2.79 4.30
N GLU A 46 3.56 1.60 4.59
CA GLU A 46 4.83 1.14 4.00
C GLU A 46 4.78 1.04 2.47
N SER A 47 3.67 0.55 1.91
CA SER A 47 3.46 0.50 0.46
C SER A 47 3.40 1.89 -0.15
N MET A 48 2.68 2.81 0.47
CA MET A 48 2.58 4.19 -0.01
C MET A 48 3.91 4.94 0.11
N TRP A 49 4.65 4.71 1.18
CA TRP A 49 6.01 5.25 1.33
C TRP A 49 6.95 4.78 0.21
N CYS A 50 6.80 3.52 -0.21
CA CYS A 50 7.56 2.97 -1.34
C CYS A 50 7.01 3.41 -2.70
N GLY A 51 5.74 3.84 -2.78
CA GLY A 51 5.03 4.16 -4.01
C GLY A 51 4.58 2.92 -4.78
N VAL A 52 4.32 1.83 -4.06
CA VAL A 52 3.91 0.55 -4.64
C VAL A 52 2.39 0.44 -4.60
N PRO A 53 1.71 0.23 -5.75
CA PRO A 53 0.27 0.01 -5.77
C PRO A 53 -0.11 -1.35 -5.18
N MET A 54 -1.36 -1.48 -4.74
CA MET A 54 -1.79 -2.62 -3.92
C MET A 54 -2.91 -3.46 -4.56
N ILE A 55 -2.86 -4.77 -4.33
CA ILE A 55 -3.98 -5.69 -4.53
C ILE A 55 -4.51 -6.02 -3.13
N CYS A 56 -5.73 -5.59 -2.84
CA CYS A 56 -6.30 -5.65 -1.49
C CYS A 56 -7.12 -6.92 -1.30
N TYR A 57 -6.82 -7.67 -0.25
CA TYR A 57 -7.59 -8.84 0.20
C TYR A 57 -7.83 -8.77 1.72
N PRO A 58 -8.70 -7.84 2.18
CA PRO A 58 -8.96 -7.65 3.61
C PRO A 58 -9.60 -8.89 4.24
N MET A 59 -9.19 -9.21 5.47
CA MET A 59 -9.65 -10.40 6.20
C MET A 59 -10.44 -10.05 7.46
N ALA A 60 -10.09 -8.97 8.17
CA ALA A 60 -10.69 -8.65 9.47
C ALA A 60 -10.56 -7.17 9.87
N TYR A 61 -11.33 -6.75 10.88
CA TYR A 61 -11.18 -5.46 11.57
C TYR A 61 -11.27 -4.23 10.63
N ASP A 62 -10.36 -3.27 10.82
CA ASP A 62 -10.22 -2.01 10.09
C ASP A 62 -9.69 -2.18 8.66
N GLN A 63 -9.30 -3.40 8.27
CA GLN A 63 -8.73 -3.69 6.95
C GLN A 63 -9.72 -3.39 5.82
N PHE A 64 -11.03 -3.60 6.06
CA PHE A 64 -12.06 -3.26 5.09
C PHE A 64 -12.17 -1.75 4.85
N THR A 65 -12.04 -0.95 5.91
CA THR A 65 -12.02 0.51 5.84
C THR A 65 -10.76 0.99 5.12
N SER A 66 -9.61 0.47 5.51
CA SER A 66 -8.34 0.79 4.85
C SER A 66 -8.38 0.43 3.36
N ARG A 67 -9.03 -0.69 2.99
CA ARG A 67 -9.19 -1.10 1.58
C ARG A 67 -10.08 -0.13 0.80
N LYS A 68 -11.14 0.42 1.40
CA LYS A 68 -11.95 1.48 0.76
C LYS A 68 -11.11 2.72 0.47
N LEU A 69 -10.32 3.17 1.44
CA LEU A 69 -9.42 4.32 1.25
C LEU A 69 -8.44 4.08 0.09
N VAL A 70 -7.83 2.90 0.04
CA VAL A 70 -6.85 2.55 -0.99
C VAL A 70 -7.47 2.45 -2.40
N VAL A 71 -8.60 1.75 -2.51
CA VAL A 71 -9.21 1.42 -3.81
C VAL A 71 -10.09 2.56 -4.32
N ASP A 72 -10.94 3.10 -3.46
CA ASP A 72 -12.04 3.98 -3.86
C ASP A 72 -11.59 5.45 -3.84
N ASP A 73 -10.87 5.86 -2.78
CA ASP A 73 -10.46 7.26 -2.58
C ASP A 73 -9.12 7.58 -3.25
N TRP A 74 -8.06 6.86 -2.85
CA TRP A 74 -6.70 7.09 -3.34
C TRP A 74 -6.47 6.52 -4.74
N ARG A 75 -7.26 5.51 -5.14
CA ARG A 75 -7.16 4.85 -6.45
C ARG A 75 -5.76 4.28 -6.73
N VAL A 76 -5.10 3.80 -5.67
CA VAL A 76 -3.73 3.24 -5.70
C VAL A 76 -3.73 1.71 -5.68
N GLY A 77 -4.90 1.08 -5.85
CA GLY A 77 -5.02 -0.37 -5.82
C GLY A 77 -6.33 -0.88 -6.36
N ILE A 78 -6.44 -2.22 -6.40
CA ILE A 78 -7.66 -2.93 -6.75
C ILE A 78 -8.07 -3.88 -5.63
N SER A 79 -9.36 -4.18 -5.56
CA SER A 79 -9.85 -5.23 -4.67
C SER A 79 -9.79 -6.59 -5.33
N LEU A 80 -9.21 -7.56 -4.63
CA LEU A 80 -9.20 -8.94 -5.10
C LEU A 80 -10.60 -9.55 -4.97
N CYS A 81 -11.30 -9.30 -3.85
CA CYS A 81 -12.68 -9.72 -3.61
C CYS A 81 -13.63 -8.50 -3.63
N ASP A 82 -14.87 -8.69 -4.08
CA ASP A 82 -15.85 -7.59 -4.19
C ASP A 82 -16.72 -7.45 -2.92
N GLY A 83 -16.34 -8.14 -1.83
CA GLY A 83 -17.00 -8.11 -0.51
C GLY A 83 -17.68 -9.43 -0.12
N GLY A 84 -17.69 -9.74 1.17
CA GLY A 84 -18.31 -10.94 1.77
C GLY A 84 -17.43 -12.21 1.75
N ASP A 85 -17.88 -13.28 2.43
CA ASP A 85 -17.30 -14.64 2.46
C ASP A 85 -17.38 -15.37 1.10
N SER A 86 -17.42 -14.62 0.00
CA SER A 86 -17.53 -15.19 -1.33
C SER A 86 -16.21 -15.84 -1.73
N PHE A 87 -16.28 -17.14 -2.05
CA PHE A 87 -15.18 -17.90 -2.62
C PHE A 87 -14.74 -17.22 -3.93
N ILE A 88 -13.46 -16.89 -4.04
CA ILE A 88 -12.90 -16.31 -5.26
C ILE A 88 -12.26 -17.39 -6.12
N GLU A 89 -12.65 -17.46 -7.39
CA GLU A 89 -12.08 -18.44 -8.30
C GLU A 89 -10.64 -18.09 -8.66
N ARG A 90 -9.78 -19.11 -8.74
CA ARG A 90 -8.38 -18.95 -9.19
C ARG A 90 -8.26 -18.20 -10.52
N LYS A 91 -9.21 -18.41 -11.45
CA LYS A 91 -9.23 -17.75 -12.75
C LYS A 91 -9.44 -16.24 -12.61
N GLN A 92 -10.39 -15.81 -11.78
CA GLN A 92 -10.66 -14.40 -11.50
C GLN A 92 -9.45 -13.73 -10.82
N VAL A 93 -8.82 -14.42 -9.87
CA VAL A 93 -7.56 -13.95 -9.24
C VAL A 93 -6.47 -13.73 -10.29
N ALA A 94 -6.26 -14.70 -11.18
CA ALA A 94 -5.24 -14.60 -12.22
C ALA A 94 -5.51 -13.45 -13.21
N GLU A 95 -6.77 -13.24 -13.58
CA GLU A 95 -7.18 -12.13 -14.46
C GLU A 95 -6.97 -10.76 -13.80
N LYS A 96 -7.42 -10.61 -12.54
CA LYS A 96 -7.20 -9.37 -11.77
C LYS A 96 -5.71 -9.03 -11.63
N ILE A 97 -4.88 -10.02 -11.27
CA ILE A 97 -3.42 -9.84 -11.16
C ILE A 97 -2.81 -9.49 -12.53
N LYS A 98 -3.22 -10.17 -13.60
CA LYS A 98 -2.70 -9.92 -14.95
C LYS A 98 -2.98 -8.48 -15.39
N THR A 99 -4.21 -8.00 -15.21
CA THR A 99 -4.60 -6.63 -15.54
C THR A 99 -3.90 -5.61 -14.63
N PHE A 100 -3.72 -5.93 -13.36
CA PHE A 100 -3.01 -5.06 -12.43
C PHE A 100 -1.53 -4.87 -12.81
N MET A 101 -0.87 -5.95 -13.26
CA MET A 101 0.56 -5.96 -13.59
C MET A 101 0.86 -5.61 -15.05
N ASP A 102 -0.15 -5.38 -15.89
CA ASP A 102 0.06 -4.99 -17.28
C ASP A 102 0.59 -3.54 -17.40
N GLU A 103 0.76 -3.07 -18.64
CA GLU A 103 1.16 -1.68 -18.95
C GLU A 103 0.00 -0.87 -19.53
N THR A 104 -1.25 -1.28 -19.28
CA THR A 104 -2.43 -0.53 -19.74
C THR A 104 -2.55 0.81 -19.02
N THR A 105 -3.38 1.70 -19.58
CA THR A 105 -3.63 3.03 -19.02
C THR A 105 -4.14 2.97 -17.57
N SER A 106 -4.88 1.94 -17.17
CA SER A 106 -5.40 1.82 -15.79
C SER A 106 -4.28 1.50 -14.79
N SER A 107 -3.40 0.55 -15.11
CA SER A 107 -2.28 0.17 -14.25
C SER A 107 -1.22 1.27 -14.15
N GLN A 108 -0.99 2.02 -15.24
CA GLN A 108 -0.16 3.23 -15.23
C GLN A 108 -0.76 4.33 -14.34
N ARG A 109 -2.07 4.57 -14.42
CA ARG A 109 -2.76 5.54 -13.53
C ARG A 109 -2.60 5.18 -12.06
N MET A 110 -2.79 3.92 -11.67
CA MET A 110 -2.58 3.51 -10.26
C MET A 110 -1.16 3.77 -9.78
N ARG A 111 -0.14 3.51 -10.62
CA ARG A 111 1.26 3.80 -10.30
C ARG A 111 1.52 5.31 -10.16
N GLN A 112 0.88 6.13 -10.99
CA GLN A 112 0.95 7.59 -10.87
C GLN A 112 0.31 8.09 -9.59
N GLU A 113 -0.89 7.61 -9.24
CA GLU A 113 -1.55 7.97 -7.97
C GLU A 113 -0.72 7.51 -6.76
N ALA A 114 -0.15 6.30 -6.79
CA ALA A 114 0.74 5.84 -5.74
C ALA A 114 1.98 6.73 -5.59
N GLY A 115 2.51 7.23 -6.70
CA GLY A 115 3.59 8.22 -6.71
C GLY A 115 3.19 9.56 -6.08
N LYS A 116 1.97 10.05 -6.31
CA LYS A 116 1.45 11.27 -5.67
C LYS A 116 1.28 11.08 -4.17
N VAL A 117 0.70 9.96 -3.72
CA VAL A 117 0.54 9.67 -2.30
C VAL A 117 1.90 9.56 -1.61
N LYS A 118 2.87 8.91 -2.25
CA LYS A 118 4.26 8.86 -1.78
C LYS A 118 4.84 10.24 -1.54
N GLU A 119 4.65 11.15 -2.49
CA GLU A 119 5.15 12.51 -2.39
C GLU A 119 4.47 13.29 -1.26
N THR A 120 3.15 13.15 -1.12
CA THR A 120 2.41 13.73 0.01
C THR A 120 2.95 13.25 1.36
N LEU A 121 3.26 11.95 1.49
CA LEU A 121 3.82 11.40 2.73
C LEU A 121 5.23 11.95 3.01
N ARG A 122 6.06 12.11 1.99
CA ARG A 122 7.40 12.69 2.13
C ARG A 122 7.32 14.14 2.59
N ASN A 123 6.52 14.95 1.90
CA ASN A 123 6.35 16.37 2.23
C ASN A 123 5.79 16.58 3.64
N ALA A 124 4.95 15.67 4.13
CA ALA A 124 4.44 15.73 5.50
C ALA A 124 5.53 15.52 6.56
N LEU A 125 6.60 14.79 6.25
CA LEU A 125 7.71 14.45 7.16
C LEU A 125 8.99 15.26 6.91
N GLU A 126 9.04 16.09 5.87
CA GLU A 126 10.13 17.02 5.66
C GLU A 126 10.15 18.13 6.73
N MET A 127 11.25 18.88 6.79
CA MET A 127 11.37 20.02 7.71
C MET A 127 10.28 21.07 7.42
N GLY A 128 9.48 21.41 8.43
CA GLY A 128 8.31 22.28 8.25
C GLY A 128 7.11 21.58 7.58
N GLY A 129 7.18 20.25 7.45
CA GLY A 129 6.09 19.40 6.99
C GLY A 129 4.98 19.28 8.04
N SER A 130 3.77 18.94 7.59
CA SER A 130 2.59 18.95 8.46
C SER A 130 2.65 17.96 9.63
N SER A 131 3.21 16.76 9.43
CA SER A 131 3.34 15.77 10.51
C SER A 131 4.46 16.12 11.49
N GLU A 132 5.55 16.75 11.02
CA GLU A 132 6.63 17.22 11.88
C GLU A 132 6.15 18.37 12.77
N MET A 133 5.54 19.41 12.19
CA MET A 133 4.98 20.52 12.96
C MET A 133 3.91 20.07 13.97
N ASN A 134 3.05 19.12 13.58
CA ASN A 134 2.04 18.58 14.49
C ASN A 134 2.67 17.82 15.67
N PHE A 135 3.77 17.11 15.44
CA PHE A 135 4.48 16.40 16.49
C PHE A 135 5.18 17.36 17.44
N ASP A 136 5.83 18.39 16.91
CA ASP A 136 6.47 19.44 17.70
C ASP A 136 5.45 20.18 18.56
N GLN A 137 4.31 20.56 17.99
CA GLN A 137 3.21 21.17 18.76
C GLN A 137 2.75 20.25 19.89
N PHE A 138 2.57 18.95 19.62
CA PHE A 138 2.19 17.99 20.65
C PHE A 138 3.23 17.92 21.79
N VAL A 139 4.52 17.97 21.46
CA VAL A 139 5.61 17.96 22.45
C VAL A 139 5.58 19.22 23.31
N GLU A 140 5.36 20.40 22.72
CA GLU A 140 5.24 21.65 23.47
C GLU A 140 4.01 21.65 24.38
N ASP A 141 2.84 21.24 23.88
CA ASP A 141 1.61 21.13 24.67
C ASP A 141 1.79 20.18 25.88
N LEU A 142 2.56 19.11 25.70
CA LEU A 142 2.86 18.16 26.77
C LEU A 142 3.79 18.78 27.82
N LYS A 143 4.82 19.53 27.39
CA LYS A 143 5.73 20.24 28.31
C LYS A 143 4.97 21.25 29.15
N GLU A 144 4.10 22.04 28.54
CA GLU A 144 3.25 23.01 29.25
C GLU A 144 2.41 22.33 30.33
N LYS A 145 1.75 21.21 30.00
CA LYS A 145 0.95 20.45 30.97
C LYS A 145 1.76 19.83 32.11
N LEU A 146 3.01 19.43 31.85
CA LEU A 146 3.89 18.84 32.87
C LEU A 146 4.57 19.91 33.75
N SER A 147 4.58 21.16 33.31
CA SER A 147 5.12 22.30 34.06
C SER A 147 4.11 22.97 35.01
N CYS A 148 2.84 22.55 34.94
CA CYS A 148 1.75 22.89 35.87
C CYS A 148 1.64 21.85 36.99
#